data_AF-A0A7Y0H2Q9-F1
#
_entry.id   AF-A0A7Y0H2Q9-F1
#
_cell.length_a   1.000
_cell.length_b   1.000
_cell.length_c   1.000
_cell.angle_alpha   90.00
_cell.angle_beta   90.00
_cell.angle_gamma   90.00
#
_symmetry.space_group_name_H-M   'P 1'
#
loop_
_entity.id
_entity.type
_entity.pdbx_description
1 polymer ?
#
loop_
_entity_poly.entity_id
_entity_poly.type
_entity_poly.pdbx_seq_one_letter_code
_entity_poly.pdbx_strand_id
1 'polypeptide(L)' 'MFATERRQRILDQLRDNGAATVRDLARTVAASEGTVRRDLRALGEQGLL' A
#
# COMPACT_ATOMS: atom_id res chain seq x y z
N MET A 1 8.07 2.00 10.66
CA MET A 1 6.70 1.51 10.47
C MET A 1 6.73 0.01 10.20
N PHE A 2 5.90 -0.78 10.91
CA PHE A 2 5.80 -2.22 10.65
C PHE A 2 5.11 -2.49 9.31
N ALA A 3 5.49 -3.58 8.63
CA ALA A 3 4.94 -3.90 7.30
C ALA A 3 3.41 -4.07 7.32
N THR A 4 2.83 -4.62 8.40
CA THR A 4 1.38 -4.77 8.55
C THR A 4 0.67 -3.43 8.69
N GLU A 5 1.18 -2.53 9.53
CA GLU A 5 0.63 -1.18 9.69
C GLU A 5 0.67 -0.42 8.35
N ARG A 6 1.76 -0.57 7.59
CA ARG A 6 1.92 0.07 6.28
C ARG A 6 0.91 -0.45 5.27
N ARG A 7 0.75 -1.77 5.21
CA ARG A 7 -0.24 -2.44 4.37
C ARG A 7 -1.66 -1.99 4.71
N GLN A 8 -1.98 -1.81 5.99
CA GLN A 8 -3.27 -1.28 6.40
C GLN A 8 -3.50 0.13 5.86
N ARG A 9 -2.53 1.05 6.03
CA ARG A 9 -2.65 2.41 5.48
C ARG A 9 -2.78 2.43 3.95
N ILE A 10 -2.14 1.50 3.24
CA ILE A 10 -2.32 1.36 1.78
C ILE A 10 -3.77 0.98 1.45
N LEU A 11 -4.34 0.01 2.15
CA LEU A 11 -5.74 -0.41 1.95
C LEU A 11 -6.72 0.73 2.27
N ASP A 12 -6.49 1.46 3.37
CA ASP A 12 -7.34 2.58 3.76
C ASP A 12 -7.30 3.67 2.68
N GLN A 13 -6.11 4.04 2.19
CA GLN A 13 -5.98 5.01 1.10
C GLN A 13 -6.69 4.56 -0.19
N LEU A 14 -6.64 3.27 -0.54
CA LEU A 14 -7.32 2.75 -1.71
C LEU A 14 -8.83 2.70 -1.54
N ARG A 15 -9.34 2.42 -0.34
CA ARG A 15 -10.77 2.45 -0.02
C ARG A 15 -11.33 3.87 -0.09
N ASP A 16 -10.59 4.84 0.45
CA ASP A 16 -11.05 6.23 0.53
C ASP A 16 -11.05 6.92 -0.85
N ASN A 17 -10.07 6.61 -1.71
CA ASN A 17 -9.90 7.27 -3.01
C ASN A 17 -10.33 6.42 -4.22
N GLY A 18 -10.64 5.14 -4.01
CA GLY A 18 -10.95 4.16 -5.06
C GLY A 18 -9.72 3.69 -5.86
N ALA A 19 -8.76 4.57 -6.12
CA ALA A 19 -7.51 4.26 -6.79
C ALA A 19 -6.36 5.16 -6.31
N ALA A 20 -5.12 4.68 -6.42
CA ALA A 20 -3.91 5.45 -6.16
C ALA A 20 -2.75 4.94 -7.00
N THR A 21 -1.82 5.82 -7.38
CA THR A 21 -0.57 5.38 -8.01
C THR A 21 0.40 4.84 -6.95
N VAL A 22 1.34 3.99 -7.35
CA VAL A 22 2.42 3.52 -6.46
C VAL A 22 3.21 4.70 -5.88
N ARG A 23 3.39 5.76 -6.66
CA ARG A 23 4.07 6.99 -6.24
C ARG A 23 3.29 7.73 -5.15
N ASP A 24 1.96 7.79 -5.26
CA ASP A 24 1.11 8.40 -4.23
C ASP A 24 1.18 7.63 -2.93
N LEU A 25 1.01 6.31 -3.01
CA LEU A 25 1.10 5.41 -1.85
C LEU A 25 2.47 5.52 -1.17
N ALA A 26 3.56 5.54 -1.95
CA ALA A 26 4.92 5.70 -1.45
C ALA A 26 5.12 6.99 -0.64
N ARG A 27 4.53 8.10 -1.11
CA ARG A 27 4.52 9.36 -0.36
C ARG A 27 3.71 9.25 0.92
N THR A 28 2.50 8.68 0.87
CA THR A 28 1.60 8.55 2.02
C THR A 28 2.21 7.72 3.15
N VAL A 29 2.90 6.62 2.82
CA VAL A 29 3.48 5.73 3.83
C VAL A 29 4.97 5.95 4.09
N ALA A 30 5.55 7.00 3.51
CA ALA A 30 6.97 7.35 3.59
C ALA A 30 7.90 6.13 3.32
N ALA A 31 7.63 5.42 2.23
CA ALA A 31 8.41 4.26 1.81
C ALA A 31 8.83 4.36 0.34
N SER A 32 9.82 3.56 -0.07
CA SER A 32 10.19 3.49 -1.49
C SER A 32 9.07 2.86 -2.31
N GLU A 33 8.96 3.22 -3.59
CA GLU A 33 8.01 2.55 -4.50
C GLU A 33 8.25 1.04 -4.57
N GLY A 34 9.51 0.58 -4.48
CA GLY A 34 9.84 -0.84 -4.44
C GLY A 34 9.27 -1.56 -3.22
N THR A 35 9.27 -0.89 -2.06
CA THR A 35 8.63 -1.38 -0.84
C THR A 35 7.11 -1.47 -1.02
N VAL A 36 6.49 -0.41 -1.55
CA VAL A 36 5.05 -0.39 -1.81
C VAL A 36 4.64 -1.48 -2.81
N ARG A 37 5.40 -1.71 -3.88
CA ARG A 37 5.12 -2.81 -4.82
C ARG A 37 5.16 -4.18 -4.14
N ARG A 38 6.10 -4.41 -3.21
CA ARG A 38 6.12 -5.65 -2.40
C ARG A 38 4.89 -5.76 -1.51
N ASP A 39 4.48 -4.67 -0.87
CA ASP A 39 3.31 -4.65 -0.01
C ASP A 39 2.02 -4.92 -0.80
N LEU A 40 1.85 -4.28 -1.96
CA LEU A 40 0.73 -4.51 -2.87
C LEU A 40 0.70 -5.97 -3.34
N ARG A 41 1.86 -6.55 -3.69
CA ARG A 41 1.94 -7.98 -4.04
C ARG A 41 1.47 -8.87 -2.89
N ALA A 42 1.98 -8.63 -1.68
CA ALA A 42 1.61 -9.41 -0.50
C ALA A 42 0.13 -9.28 -0.14
N LEU A 43 -0.46 -8.10 -0.35
CA LEU A 43 -1.90 -7.87 -0.17
C LEU A 43 -2.74 -8.60 -1.23
N GLY A 44 -2.32 -8.61 -2.50
CA GLY A 44 -2.97 -9.39 -3.55
C GLY A 44 -2.88 -10.90 -3.33
N GLU A 45 -1.73 -11.40 -2.87
CA GLU A 45 -1.56 -12.80 -2.47
C GLU A 45 -2.46 -13.20 -1.29
N GLN A 46 -2.92 -12.23 -0.48
CA GLN A 46 -3.87 -12.42 0.62
C GLN A 46 -5.33 -12.23 0.21
N GLY A 47 -5.62 -11.88 -1.06
CA GLY A 47 -6.97 -11.59 -1.54
C GLY A 47 -7.55 -10.29 -0.99
N LEU A 48 -6.70 -9.34 -0.57
CA LEU A 48 -7.09 -8.06 0.01
C LEU A 48 -7.13 -6.91 -1.02
N LEU A 49 -6.63 -7.16 -2.23
CA LEU A 49 -6.64 -6.25 -3.38
C LEU A 49 -7.25 -6.94 -4.61
#